data_AF-A0A8B9IPB6-F1
#
_entry.id   AF-A0A8B9IPB6-F1
#
_cell.length_a   1.000
_cell.length_b   1.000
_cell.length_c   1.000
_cell.angle_alpha   90.00
_cell.angle_beta   90.00
_cell.angle_gamma   90.00
#
_symmetry.space_group_name_H-M   'P 1'
#
loop_
_entity.id
_entity.type
_entity.pdbx_description
1 polymer ?
#
loop_
_entity_poly.entity_id
_entity_poly.type
_entity_poly.pdbx_seq_one_letter_code
_entity_poly.pdbx_strand_id
1 'polypeptide(L)'
;MLGLCAPWLLFDAFSPWFRSRDRVSGRGSAINCAQLPAPSPLRFSSLPHLTPLPAQGLQVSQIKKVRLLIDEAILKCDAERVRLEAERFESLREIGNLLHPSVPISNDEDVDNKVERIWGDCSCRKKYSHVDLVVMVDGYEGEKGAVVAGSRGYFLKGPLVFLEQALIQYALQSLRAKGYTPVYTPFFMRKEVMQEVAQLSQFDEELYKVIGKGSEKAEDSSIDEKYLIATSEQPIAALHRDEWLKPEDLPIKYAGLSTCFRQEVGSHGRDTRGIFRVHQFEKIEQFVYASPHDNKSWEMFDEMIATAEDFYQSLGIPYHIVNIVSGALNHAASKKLDLEAWFPGSGAFRELVSCSNCTDYQARRLRIRYGQTKKMMDKVEFVHMLNATMCATTRTICAILENYQTEEGILVPERLRDFMPPDLREMIPFVKPAPIEQELSKKQKKQQEGSKKKSAGGERVLEEQMQNMGVNSA
;
A
#
# COMPACT_ATOMS: atom_id res chain seq x y z
N MET A 1 -23.33 16.37 20.16
CA MET A 1 -24.44 15.91 21.02
C MET A 1 -25.47 15.21 20.13
N LEU A 2 -25.63 13.91 20.39
CA LEU A 2 -26.77 13.01 20.14
C LEU A 2 -27.88 13.44 19.16
N GLY A 3 -28.21 12.56 18.21
CA GLY A 3 -29.56 12.52 17.65
C GLY A 3 -29.71 11.79 16.32
N LEU A 4 -29.51 10.47 16.33
CA LEU A 4 -30.04 9.55 15.31
C LEU A 4 -31.55 9.79 15.13
N CYS A 5 -32.03 9.96 13.89
CA CYS A 5 -33.35 9.52 13.43
C CYS A 5 -33.64 9.95 11.99
N ALA A 6 -33.50 9.01 11.05
CA ALA A 6 -34.42 8.87 9.92
C ALA A 6 -34.45 7.36 9.62
N PRO A 7 -35.65 6.75 9.55
CA PRO A 7 -36.50 7.02 8.40
C PRO A 7 -37.99 7.16 8.78
N TRP A 8 -38.46 8.41 8.85
CA TRP A 8 -39.87 8.74 8.62
C TRP A 8 -40.03 9.15 7.16
N LEU A 9 -40.15 8.17 6.25
CA LEU A 9 -40.50 8.43 4.84
C LEU A 9 -41.43 7.37 4.24
N LEU A 10 -42.13 6.60 5.09
CA LEU A 10 -43.11 5.59 4.64
C LEU A 10 -44.40 5.58 5.48
N PHE A 11 -44.71 6.68 6.16
CA PHE A 11 -45.95 6.89 6.90
C PHE A 11 -46.68 8.14 6.41
N ASP A 12 -47.02 8.18 5.13
CA ASP A 12 -47.89 9.24 4.59
C ASP A 12 -48.81 8.75 3.46
N ALA A 13 -49.39 7.55 3.64
CA ALA A 13 -50.37 6.98 2.71
C ALA A 13 -51.68 6.51 3.37
N PHE A 14 -51.93 6.84 4.65
CA PHE A 14 -53.19 6.51 5.32
C PHE A 14 -53.64 7.62 6.29
N SER A 15 -54.18 8.72 5.76
CA SER A 15 -55.24 9.52 6.39
C SER A 15 -55.67 10.67 5.47
N PRO A 16 -56.77 10.49 4.73
CA PRO A 16 -57.85 11.46 4.86
C PRO A 16 -59.21 10.76 4.82
N TRP A 17 -59.63 10.15 5.92
CA TRP A 17 -61.02 9.68 6.07
C TRP A 17 -61.56 9.88 7.49
N PHE A 18 -61.16 10.98 8.13
CA PHE A 18 -61.81 11.49 9.33
C PHE A 18 -62.07 12.99 9.18
N ARG A 19 -63.04 13.33 8.32
CA ARG A 19 -63.82 14.58 8.36
C ARG A 19 -64.99 14.51 7.36
N SER A 20 -66.06 13.86 7.77
CA SER A 20 -67.42 14.33 7.45
C SER A 20 -68.42 13.62 8.36
N ARG A 21 -69.00 14.41 9.28
CA ARG A 21 -70.29 14.10 9.87
C ARG A 21 -71.31 14.28 8.76
N ASP A 22 -72.12 13.27 8.48
CA ASP A 22 -73.49 13.51 8.07
C ASP A 22 -74.42 12.35 8.46
N ARG A 23 -75.59 12.74 8.96
CA ARG A 23 -76.70 11.89 9.38
C ARG A 23 -77.34 11.26 8.15
N VAL A 24 -77.55 9.94 8.17
CA VAL A 24 -78.71 9.32 7.52
C VAL A 24 -79.26 8.19 8.39
N SER A 25 -80.53 8.34 8.75
CA SER A 25 -81.40 7.36 9.39
C SER A 25 -81.76 6.21 8.43
N GLY A 26 -81.65 4.96 8.88
CA GLY A 26 -82.16 3.81 8.13
C GLY A 26 -82.23 2.56 9.00
N ARG A 27 -83.44 2.04 9.20
CA ARG A 27 -83.73 0.79 9.93
C ARG A 27 -83.18 -0.41 9.14
N GLY A 28 -82.54 -1.36 9.83
CA GLY A 28 -82.13 -2.63 9.24
C GLY A 28 -81.70 -3.64 10.31
N SER A 29 -82.51 -4.68 10.47
CA SER A 29 -82.36 -5.95 11.22
C SER A 29 -81.04 -6.25 11.95
N ALA A 30 -81.16 -6.57 13.24
CA ALA A 30 -80.15 -7.26 14.02
C ALA A 30 -79.82 -8.64 13.42
N ILE A 31 -78.57 -8.85 13.03
CA ILE A 31 -78.03 -10.18 12.74
C ILE A 31 -77.19 -10.61 13.95
N ASN A 32 -77.57 -11.76 14.48
CA ASN A 32 -77.06 -12.40 15.69
C ASN A 32 -75.57 -12.74 15.56
N CYS A 33 -74.72 -12.07 16.35
CA CYS A 33 -73.26 -12.16 16.28
C CYS A 33 -72.68 -13.32 17.13
N ALA A 34 -73.37 -14.47 17.16
CA ALA A 34 -73.01 -15.60 18.03
C ALA A 34 -72.39 -16.81 17.31
N GLN A 35 -72.21 -16.78 15.98
CA GLN A 35 -71.66 -17.92 15.25
C GLN A 35 -70.76 -17.46 14.09
N LEU A 36 -69.54 -17.03 14.39
CA LEU A 36 -68.45 -17.09 13.43
C LEU A 36 -67.31 -17.90 14.06
N PRO A 37 -66.76 -18.90 13.37
CA PRO A 37 -65.67 -19.71 13.90
C PRO A 37 -64.46 -18.82 14.17
N ALA A 38 -63.82 -19.00 15.33
CA ALA A 38 -62.56 -18.32 15.63
C ALA A 38 -61.55 -18.63 14.52
N PRO A 39 -60.93 -17.62 13.88
CA PRO A 39 -59.91 -17.89 12.87
C PRO A 39 -58.74 -18.60 13.55
N SER A 40 -58.24 -19.63 12.87
CA SER A 40 -57.07 -20.43 13.27
C SER A 40 -55.88 -19.53 13.63
N PRO A 41 -54.98 -19.94 14.55
CA PRO A 41 -53.84 -19.13 14.92
C PRO A 41 -52.98 -18.82 13.70
N LEU A 42 -52.85 -17.53 13.37
CA LEU A 42 -52.04 -17.03 12.27
C LEU A 42 -50.58 -17.48 12.48
N ARG A 43 -50.05 -18.28 11.54
CA ARG A 43 -48.67 -18.77 11.55
C ARG A 43 -47.77 -17.82 10.77
N PHE A 44 -46.50 -17.71 11.18
CA PHE A 44 -45.46 -16.87 10.57
C PHE A 44 -45.38 -16.97 9.02
N SER A 45 -45.62 -18.16 8.46
CA SER A 45 -45.60 -18.41 7.00
C SER A 45 -46.67 -17.69 6.19
N SER A 46 -47.62 -16.99 6.81
CA SER A 46 -48.75 -16.32 6.14
C SER A 46 -48.61 -14.79 6.05
N LEU A 47 -47.56 -14.20 6.64
CA LEU A 47 -47.33 -12.75 6.66
C LEU A 47 -47.06 -12.10 5.28
N PRO A 48 -46.37 -12.73 4.30
CA PRO A 48 -46.09 -12.11 3.00
C PRO A 48 -47.33 -11.88 2.10
N HIS A 49 -48.48 -12.45 2.46
CA HIS A 49 -49.70 -12.45 1.64
C HIS A 49 -50.86 -11.64 2.26
N LEU A 50 -50.59 -10.81 3.27
CA LEU A 50 -51.60 -9.95 3.88
C LEU A 50 -51.96 -8.81 2.92
N THR A 51 -53.04 -8.98 2.18
CA THR A 51 -53.80 -7.86 1.59
C THR A 51 -54.38 -7.00 2.72
N PRO A 52 -54.66 -5.69 2.48
CA PRO A 52 -55.35 -4.86 3.47
C PRO A 52 -56.75 -5.45 3.72
N LEU A 53 -56.82 -6.38 4.67
CA LEU A 53 -58.07 -6.84 5.25
C LEU A 53 -58.78 -5.58 5.77
N PRO A 54 -60.08 -5.41 5.51
CA PRO A 54 -60.83 -4.38 6.21
C PRO A 54 -60.65 -4.67 7.70
N ALA A 55 -59.99 -3.79 8.44
CA ALA A 55 -59.76 -3.92 9.87
C ALA A 55 -61.06 -3.80 10.69
N GLN A 56 -62.20 -4.16 10.09
CA GLN A 56 -63.51 -4.26 10.69
C GLN A 56 -63.68 -5.69 11.22
N GLY A 57 -63.52 -5.85 12.53
CA GLY A 57 -63.85 -7.10 13.23
C GLY A 57 -62.74 -7.73 14.09
N LEU A 58 -61.51 -7.20 14.06
CA LEU A 58 -60.43 -7.68 14.93
C LEU A 58 -60.50 -7.02 16.31
N GLN A 59 -60.42 -7.81 17.37
CA GLN A 59 -60.27 -7.27 18.72
C GLN A 59 -58.86 -6.72 18.93
N VAL A 60 -58.73 -5.67 19.74
CA VAL A 60 -57.45 -5.04 20.08
C VAL A 60 -56.40 -6.05 20.59
N SER A 61 -56.85 -7.11 21.29
CA SER A 61 -55.99 -8.20 21.75
C SER A 61 -55.36 -9.01 20.61
N GLN A 62 -56.07 -9.20 19.49
CA GLN A 62 -55.58 -9.89 18.30
C GLN A 62 -54.62 -8.99 17.51
N ILE A 63 -54.96 -7.71 17.36
CA ILE A 63 -54.09 -6.72 16.70
C ILE A 63 -52.75 -6.61 17.44
N LYS A 64 -52.76 -6.57 18.77
CA LYS A 64 -51.52 -6.57 19.58
C LYS A 64 -50.66 -7.82 19.34
N LYS A 65 -51.27 -9.01 19.21
CA LYS A 65 -50.53 -10.25 18.90
C LYS A 65 -49.92 -10.21 17.50
N VAL A 66 -50.65 -9.71 16.50
CA VAL A 66 -50.13 -9.55 15.14
C VAL A 66 -49.00 -8.52 15.11
N ARG A 67 -49.12 -7.40 15.84
CA ARG A 67 -48.05 -6.41 15.96
C ARG A 67 -46.77 -7.04 16.52
N LEU A 68 -46.86 -7.85 17.57
CA LEU A 68 -45.68 -8.53 18.13
C LEU A 68 -45.00 -9.46 17.10
N LEU A 69 -45.77 -10.16 16.27
CA LEU A 69 -45.21 -10.98 15.18
C LEU A 69 -44.58 -10.13 14.07
N ILE A 70 -45.13 -8.95 13.79
CA ILE A 70 -44.53 -7.98 12.87
C ILE A 70 -43.23 -7.43 13.45
N ASP A 71 -43.20 -7.06 14.73
CA ASP A 71 -42.02 -6.57 15.43
C ASP A 71 -40.90 -7.64 15.40
N GLU A 72 -41.23 -8.91 15.65
CA GLU A 72 -40.30 -10.05 15.52
C GLU A 72 -39.79 -10.23 14.07
N ALA A 73 -40.68 -10.08 13.08
CA ALA A 73 -40.30 -10.18 11.67
C ALA A 73 -39.37 -9.03 11.24
N ILE A 74 -39.63 -7.80 11.70
CA ILE A 74 -38.77 -6.63 11.45
C ILE A 74 -37.37 -6.90 12.02
N LEU A 75 -37.28 -7.34 13.28
CA LEU A 75 -35.99 -7.65 13.91
C LEU A 75 -35.22 -8.74 13.15
N LYS A 76 -35.92 -9.77 12.66
CA LYS A 76 -35.31 -10.83 11.85
C LYS A 76 -34.82 -10.31 10.49
N CYS A 77 -35.63 -9.49 9.82
CA CYS A 77 -35.26 -8.86 8.55
C CYS A 77 -34.07 -7.90 8.71
N ASP A 78 -34.01 -7.15 9.80
CA ASP A 78 -32.88 -6.25 10.09
C ASP A 78 -31.60 -7.03 10.39
N ALA A 79 -31.68 -8.11 11.17
CA ALA A 79 -30.53 -8.99 11.41
C ALA A 79 -30.00 -9.60 10.10
N GLU A 80 -30.90 -10.05 9.22
CA GLU A 80 -30.53 -10.61 7.93
C GLU A 80 -29.97 -9.53 6.97
N ARG A 81 -30.52 -8.31 7.00
CA ARG A 81 -30.00 -7.18 6.24
C ARG A 81 -28.56 -6.85 6.65
N VAL A 82 -28.26 -6.79 7.95
CA VAL A 82 -26.90 -6.55 8.45
C VAL A 82 -25.94 -7.65 8.00
N ARG A 83 -26.37 -8.93 8.05
CA ARG A 83 -25.58 -10.07 7.57
C ARG A 83 -25.29 -9.97 6.06
N LEU A 84 -26.31 -9.71 5.25
CA LEU A 84 -26.19 -9.60 3.79
C LEU A 84 -25.38 -8.36 3.36
N GLU A 85 -25.48 -7.25 4.09
CA GLU A 85 -24.65 -6.07 3.86
C GLU A 85 -23.17 -6.36 4.12
N ALA A 86 -22.85 -7.12 5.17
CA ALA A 86 -21.50 -7.57 5.45
C ALA A 86 -20.97 -8.52 4.36
N GLU A 87 -21.76 -9.52 3.96
CA GLU A 87 -21.40 -10.48 2.90
C GLU A 87 -21.13 -9.77 1.56
N ARG A 88 -21.98 -8.79 1.20
CA ARG A 88 -21.79 -7.94 0.03
C ARG A 88 -20.51 -7.11 0.14
N PHE A 89 -20.21 -6.55 1.31
CA PHE A 89 -19.03 -5.70 1.51
C PHE A 89 -17.72 -6.49 1.46
N GLU A 90 -17.69 -7.70 2.02
CA GLU A 90 -16.55 -8.61 1.92
C GLU A 90 -16.24 -8.96 0.46
N SER A 91 -17.28 -9.25 -0.34
CA SER A 91 -17.11 -9.49 -1.78
C SER A 91 -16.64 -8.24 -2.52
N LEU A 92 -17.24 -7.07 -2.24
CA LEU A 92 -16.91 -5.81 -2.90
C LEU A 92 -15.47 -5.35 -2.61
N ARG A 93 -14.92 -5.69 -1.44
CA ARG A 93 -13.55 -5.29 -1.04
C ARG A 93 -12.47 -5.95 -1.92
N GLU A 94 -12.74 -7.13 -2.44
CA GLU A 94 -11.81 -7.90 -3.27
C GLU A 94 -11.98 -7.65 -4.77
N ILE A 95 -12.92 -6.78 -5.17
CA ILE A 95 -13.11 -6.39 -6.57
C ILE A 95 -12.23 -5.18 -6.86
N GLY A 96 -11.25 -5.37 -7.74
CA GLY A 96 -10.36 -4.30 -8.20
C GLY A 96 -11.08 -3.20 -8.97
N ASN A 97 -10.37 -2.08 -9.11
CA ASN A 97 -10.80 -0.90 -9.85
C ASN A 97 -10.94 -1.19 -11.35
N LEU A 98 -11.67 -0.32 -12.05
CA LEU A 98 -11.77 -0.37 -13.50
C LEU A 98 -10.42 0.00 -14.11
N LEU A 99 -9.92 -0.85 -15.01
CA LEU A 99 -8.65 -0.64 -15.68
C LEU A 99 -8.73 0.47 -16.74
N HIS A 100 -7.66 1.25 -16.86
CA HIS A 100 -7.50 2.15 -17.99
C HIS A 100 -7.31 1.35 -19.29
N PRO A 101 -7.87 1.77 -20.44
CA PRO A 101 -7.78 1.01 -21.70
C PRO A 101 -6.35 0.75 -22.21
N SER A 102 -5.36 1.50 -21.71
CA SER A 102 -3.95 1.34 -22.09
C SER A 102 -3.17 0.33 -21.22
N VAL A 103 -3.80 -0.32 -20.25
CA VAL A 103 -3.15 -1.33 -19.40
C VAL A 103 -2.96 -2.61 -20.21
N PRO A 104 -1.73 -3.19 -20.27
CA PRO A 104 -1.52 -4.46 -20.93
C PRO A 104 -2.21 -5.59 -20.14
N ILE A 105 -2.98 -6.43 -20.82
CA ILE A 105 -3.73 -7.51 -20.17
C ILE A 105 -2.88 -8.78 -20.16
N SER A 106 -2.21 -9.02 -19.04
CA SER A 106 -1.43 -10.23 -18.80
C SER A 106 -1.26 -10.49 -17.29
N ASN A 107 -0.75 -11.67 -16.95
CA ASN A 107 -0.33 -12.07 -15.62
C ASN A 107 1.19 -12.32 -15.53
N ASP A 108 1.95 -12.10 -16.61
CA ASP A 108 3.40 -12.27 -16.67
C ASP A 108 4.08 -10.90 -16.74
N GLU A 109 4.73 -10.49 -15.64
CA GLU A 109 5.45 -9.22 -15.57
C GLU A 109 6.75 -9.22 -16.38
N ASP A 110 7.44 -10.36 -16.49
CA ASP A 110 8.77 -10.42 -17.11
C ASP A 110 8.67 -10.32 -18.64
N VAL A 111 7.58 -10.83 -19.22
CA VAL A 111 7.38 -10.88 -20.68
C VAL A 111 6.52 -9.73 -21.19
N ASP A 112 5.42 -9.42 -20.51
CA ASP A 112 4.35 -8.60 -21.09
C ASP A 112 4.26 -7.17 -20.53
N ASN A 113 5.09 -6.83 -19.54
CA ASN A 113 5.25 -5.44 -19.12
C ASN A 113 5.80 -4.60 -20.29
N LYS A 114 5.10 -3.51 -20.62
CA LYS A 114 5.42 -2.70 -21.79
C LYS A 114 6.37 -1.56 -21.41
N VAL A 115 7.54 -1.52 -22.02
CA VAL A 115 8.45 -0.37 -21.92
C VAL A 115 7.89 0.80 -22.74
N GLU A 116 7.57 1.90 -22.07
CA GLU A 116 7.03 3.11 -22.70
C GLU A 116 8.14 4.09 -23.09
N ARG A 117 9.18 4.23 -22.26
CA ARG A 117 10.26 5.21 -22.42
C ARG A 117 11.59 4.67 -21.88
N ILE A 118 12.71 5.14 -22.42
CA ILE A 118 14.07 4.83 -21.97
C ILE A 118 14.86 6.13 -21.91
N TRP A 119 15.66 6.31 -20.86
CA TRP A 119 16.54 7.48 -20.68
C TRP A 119 17.93 7.06 -20.19
N GLY A 120 18.97 7.67 -20.76
CA GLY A 120 20.37 7.40 -20.40
C GLY A 120 20.95 6.12 -21.06
N ASP A 121 22.16 5.74 -20.65
CA ASP A 121 22.82 4.50 -21.10
C ASP A 121 22.53 3.33 -20.14
N CYS A 122 21.59 2.49 -20.54
CA CYS A 122 21.20 1.28 -19.81
C CYS A 122 21.97 0.02 -20.23
N SER A 123 23.09 0.16 -20.95
CA SER A 123 23.93 -0.96 -21.38
C SER A 123 25.26 -1.03 -20.64
N CYS A 124 25.69 0.08 -20.04
CA CYS A 124 26.98 0.16 -19.35
C CYS A 124 27.05 -0.82 -18.17
N ARG A 125 28.21 -1.46 -17.98
CA ARG A 125 28.50 -2.33 -16.83
C ARG A 125 29.62 -1.74 -16.01
N LYS A 126 29.55 -1.92 -14.69
CA LYS A 126 30.57 -1.45 -13.74
C LYS A 126 30.99 -2.58 -12.79
N LYS A 127 32.10 -2.36 -12.08
CA LYS A 127 32.85 -3.41 -11.39
C LYS A 127 32.08 -4.02 -10.22
N TYR A 128 31.54 -3.19 -9.33
CA TYR A 128 30.95 -3.64 -8.07
C TYR A 128 29.44 -3.42 -8.03
N SER A 129 28.74 -4.31 -7.33
CA SER A 129 27.33 -4.14 -6.99
C SER A 129 27.17 -3.26 -5.75
N HIS A 130 25.98 -2.69 -5.55
CA HIS A 130 25.69 -1.89 -4.36
C HIS A 130 25.96 -2.65 -3.05
N VAL A 131 25.84 -3.97 -3.03
CA VAL A 131 26.11 -4.83 -1.85
C VAL A 131 27.55 -4.69 -1.37
N ASP A 132 28.51 -4.63 -2.31
CA ASP A 132 29.92 -4.43 -1.97
C ASP A 132 30.18 -2.95 -1.66
N LEU A 133 29.63 -2.05 -2.46
CA LEU A 133 29.89 -0.61 -2.37
C LEU A 133 29.45 -0.01 -1.03
N VAL A 134 28.30 -0.44 -0.47
CA VAL A 134 27.85 0.03 0.85
C VAL A 134 28.85 -0.33 1.98
N VAL A 135 29.61 -1.42 1.81
CA VAL A 135 30.66 -1.84 2.76
C VAL A 135 31.96 -1.10 2.49
N MET A 136 32.34 -0.91 1.22
CA MET A 136 33.60 -0.26 0.83
C MET A 136 33.69 1.19 1.30
N VAL A 137 32.57 1.91 1.33
CA VAL A 137 32.48 3.28 1.88
C VAL A 137 32.28 3.32 3.41
N ASP A 138 32.32 2.16 4.07
CA ASP A 138 31.98 1.97 5.49
C ASP A 138 30.63 2.60 5.88
N GLY A 139 29.63 2.47 5.02
CA GLY A 139 28.32 3.09 5.22
C GLY A 139 27.23 2.17 5.80
N TYR A 140 27.52 0.88 5.91
CA TYR A 140 26.56 -0.17 6.24
C TYR A 140 27.11 -1.17 7.26
N GLU A 141 26.26 -1.55 8.21
CA GLU A 141 26.53 -2.62 9.16
C GLU A 141 25.32 -3.56 9.26
N GLY A 142 25.37 -4.65 8.49
CA GLY A 142 24.30 -5.64 8.41
C GLY A 142 24.38 -6.75 9.45
N GLU A 143 25.58 -7.18 9.85
CA GLU A 143 25.73 -8.28 10.80
C GLU A 143 25.21 -7.88 12.18
N LYS A 144 25.56 -6.66 12.65
CA LYS A 144 24.99 -6.13 13.89
C LYS A 144 23.52 -5.75 13.75
N GLY A 145 23.11 -5.26 12.58
CA GLY A 145 21.69 -5.00 12.28
C GLY A 145 20.83 -6.25 12.42
N ALA A 146 21.32 -7.39 11.93
CA ALA A 146 20.65 -8.68 12.05
C ALA A 146 20.49 -9.15 13.49
N VAL A 147 21.49 -8.88 14.35
CA VAL A 147 21.43 -9.20 15.78
C VAL A 147 20.40 -8.33 16.51
N VAL A 148 20.29 -7.06 16.14
CA VAL A 148 19.42 -6.09 16.84
C VAL A 148 17.97 -6.17 16.39
N ALA A 149 17.71 -6.20 15.08
CA ALA A 149 16.36 -6.09 14.50
C ALA A 149 15.88 -7.38 13.80
N GLY A 150 16.70 -8.42 13.74
CA GLY A 150 16.43 -9.63 12.98
C GLY A 150 16.86 -9.54 11.51
N SER A 151 16.57 -10.59 10.73
CA SER A 151 16.95 -10.66 9.30
C SER A 151 16.61 -9.38 8.53
N ARG A 152 17.48 -8.96 7.60
CA ARG A 152 17.39 -7.69 6.85
C ARG A 152 17.42 -6.41 7.70
N GLY A 153 17.65 -6.52 9.01
CA GLY A 153 18.01 -5.37 9.85
C GLY A 153 19.38 -4.81 9.49
N TYR A 154 19.52 -3.49 9.50
CA TYR A 154 20.76 -2.80 9.15
C TYR A 154 20.98 -1.58 10.02
N PHE A 155 22.24 -1.16 10.14
CA PHE A 155 22.60 0.20 10.52
C PHE A 155 23.19 0.92 9.31
N LEU A 156 22.65 2.09 8.99
CA LEU A 156 23.29 3.04 8.08
C LEU A 156 24.19 3.97 8.89
N LYS A 157 25.40 4.26 8.40
CA LYS A 157 26.36 5.09 9.13
C LYS A 157 27.22 5.95 8.20
N GLY A 158 27.87 6.95 8.81
CA GLY A 158 28.87 7.79 8.14
C GLY A 158 28.35 8.45 6.86
N PRO A 159 29.05 8.31 5.72
CA PRO A 159 28.73 9.06 4.50
C PRO A 159 27.35 8.75 3.93
N LEU A 160 26.82 7.52 4.11
CA LEU A 160 25.51 7.15 3.56
C LEU A 160 24.35 7.79 4.32
N VAL A 161 24.52 8.13 5.60
CA VAL A 161 23.53 8.92 6.36
C VAL A 161 23.43 10.32 5.78
N PHE A 162 24.57 10.96 5.45
CA PHE A 162 24.55 12.27 4.81
C PHE A 162 23.97 12.21 3.39
N LEU A 163 24.28 11.17 2.63
CA LEU A 163 23.70 10.97 1.30
C LEU A 163 22.17 10.78 1.36
N GLU A 164 21.68 10.05 2.35
CA GLU A 164 20.24 9.92 2.61
C GLU A 164 19.59 11.27 2.93
N GLN A 165 20.18 12.05 3.84
CA GLN A 165 19.66 13.37 4.17
C GLN A 165 19.70 14.32 2.96
N ALA A 166 20.74 14.25 2.13
CA ALA A 166 20.84 15.00 0.88
C ALA A 166 19.71 14.65 -0.09
N LEU A 167 19.39 13.36 -0.24
CA LEU A 167 18.28 12.89 -1.08
C LEU A 167 16.92 13.39 -0.56
N ILE A 168 16.69 13.32 0.75
CA ILE A 168 15.45 13.81 1.37
C ILE A 168 15.28 15.31 1.10
N GLN A 169 16.32 16.11 1.37
CA GLN A 169 16.28 17.55 1.16
C GLN A 169 16.07 17.90 -0.32
N TYR A 170 16.76 17.22 -1.23
CA TYR A 170 16.65 17.48 -2.65
C TYR A 170 15.25 17.13 -3.20
N ALA A 171 14.70 15.98 -2.80
CA ALA A 171 13.36 15.54 -3.22
C ALA A 171 12.28 16.51 -2.71
N LEU A 172 12.33 16.91 -1.44
CA LEU A 172 11.37 17.86 -0.86
C LEU A 172 11.44 19.24 -1.52
N GLN A 173 12.64 19.76 -1.80
CA GLN A 173 12.79 21.04 -2.48
C GLN A 173 12.28 20.99 -3.93
N SER A 174 12.54 19.88 -4.62
CA SER A 174 12.06 19.64 -6.00
C SER A 174 10.53 19.61 -6.08
N LEU A 175 9.88 18.90 -5.17
CA LEU A 175 8.42 18.84 -5.09
C LEU A 175 7.81 20.18 -4.66
N ARG A 176 8.41 20.86 -3.66
CA ARG A 176 7.97 22.20 -3.23
C ARG A 176 8.00 23.21 -4.37
N ALA A 177 9.04 23.17 -5.21
CA ALA A 177 9.13 24.04 -6.38
C ALA A 177 8.01 23.79 -7.41
N LYS A 178 7.43 22.58 -7.41
CA LYS A 178 6.27 22.18 -8.23
C LYS A 178 4.91 22.36 -7.53
N GLY A 179 4.87 23.09 -6.41
CA GLY A 179 3.63 23.42 -5.71
C GLY A 179 3.11 22.34 -4.77
N TYR A 180 3.91 21.31 -4.46
CA TYR A 180 3.55 20.32 -3.45
C TYR A 180 3.74 20.90 -2.04
N THR A 181 2.83 20.57 -1.14
CA THR A 181 2.94 20.89 0.29
C THR A 181 3.68 19.76 1.01
N PRO A 182 4.86 20.00 1.61
CA PRO A 182 5.55 18.99 2.42
C PRO A 182 4.71 18.58 3.63
N VAL A 183 4.57 17.28 3.88
CA VAL A 183 3.83 16.75 5.02
C VAL A 183 4.61 15.61 5.67
N TYR A 184 4.80 15.70 7.00
CA TYR A 184 5.33 14.63 7.82
C TYR A 184 4.16 13.88 8.46
N THR A 185 4.11 12.56 8.32
CA THR A 185 2.94 11.75 8.67
C THR A 185 3.15 10.97 9.97
N PRO A 186 2.07 10.61 10.70
CA PRO A 186 2.14 9.56 11.71
C PRO A 186 2.62 8.24 11.09
N PHE A 187 3.48 7.50 11.79
CA PHE A 187 4.05 6.24 11.29
C PHE A 187 3.22 5.00 11.62
N PHE A 188 2.12 5.18 12.34
CA PHE A 188 1.14 4.15 12.59
C PHE A 188 -0.27 4.70 12.45
N MET A 189 -1.21 3.84 12.04
CA MET A 189 -2.62 4.16 11.89
C MET A 189 -3.48 3.21 12.71
N ARG A 190 -4.66 3.69 13.14
CA ARG A 190 -5.66 2.85 13.82
C ARG A 190 -6.17 1.79 12.85
N LYS A 191 -6.46 0.59 13.35
CA LYS A 191 -6.98 -0.54 12.54
C LYS A 191 -8.13 -0.16 11.63
N GLU A 192 -9.14 0.53 12.15
CA GLU A 192 -10.33 0.96 11.39
C GLU A 192 -10.02 1.92 10.24
N VAL A 193 -8.95 2.71 10.36
CA VAL A 193 -8.54 3.65 9.30
C VAL A 193 -7.65 2.93 8.29
N MET A 194 -6.74 2.08 8.76
CA MET A 194 -5.88 1.28 7.88
C MET A 194 -6.70 0.39 6.94
N GLN A 195 -7.80 -0.20 7.44
CA GLN A 195 -8.72 -1.02 6.63
C GLN A 195 -9.39 -0.25 5.50
N GLU A 196 -9.39 1.08 5.53
CA GLU A 196 -9.96 1.92 4.46
C GLU A 196 -8.97 2.22 3.32
N VAL A 197 -7.67 2.05 3.57
CA VAL A 197 -6.60 2.37 2.61
C VAL A 197 -5.77 1.16 2.18
N ALA A 198 -5.78 0.07 2.96
CA ALA A 198 -5.07 -1.17 2.66
C ALA A 198 -6.01 -2.31 2.24
N GLN A 199 -5.51 -3.19 1.37
CA GLN A 199 -6.18 -4.44 0.97
C GLN A 199 -5.93 -5.53 2.01
N LEU A 200 -6.76 -6.58 2.04
CA LEU A 200 -6.61 -7.67 3.01
C LEU A 200 -5.23 -8.33 2.94
N SER A 201 -4.77 -8.69 1.74
CA SER A 201 -3.48 -9.34 1.54
C SER A 201 -2.34 -8.55 2.17
N GLN A 202 -2.42 -7.21 2.15
CA GLN A 202 -1.41 -6.34 2.77
C GLN A 202 -1.37 -6.48 4.29
N PHE A 203 -2.47 -6.82 4.97
CA PHE A 203 -2.45 -7.07 6.41
C PHE A 203 -1.64 -8.32 6.79
N ASP A 204 -1.65 -9.32 5.92
CA ASP A 204 -0.97 -10.59 6.17
C ASP A 204 0.49 -10.59 5.69
N GLU A 205 0.78 -9.86 4.60
CA GLU A 205 2.07 -9.95 3.91
C GLU A 205 2.97 -8.71 4.07
N GLU A 206 2.39 -7.53 4.34
CA GLU A 206 3.11 -6.25 4.27
C GLU A 206 3.13 -5.49 5.60
N LEU A 207 2.03 -5.46 6.35
CA LEU A 207 1.83 -4.55 7.48
C LEU A 207 2.25 -5.12 8.83
N TYR A 208 3.09 -4.39 9.56
CA TYR A 208 3.37 -4.68 10.97
C TYR A 208 2.23 -4.22 11.88
N LYS A 209 1.77 -5.11 12.77
CA LYS A 209 0.80 -4.78 13.82
C LYS A 209 1.50 -4.26 15.08
N VAL A 210 0.97 -3.17 15.63
CA VAL A 210 1.38 -2.54 16.88
C VAL A 210 0.30 -2.76 17.94
N ILE A 211 0.71 -3.26 19.09
CA ILE A 211 -0.18 -3.48 20.25
C ILE A 211 0.13 -2.41 21.30
N GLY A 212 -0.84 -1.54 21.56
CA GLY A 212 -0.76 -0.51 22.60
C GLY A 212 -1.84 -0.70 23.66
N LYS A 213 -1.71 0.00 24.79
CA LYS A 213 -2.83 0.17 25.73
C LYS A 213 -3.89 1.06 25.08
N GLY A 214 -5.17 0.72 25.25
CA GLY A 214 -6.30 1.49 24.72
C GLY A 214 -6.52 2.83 25.41
N SER A 215 -5.88 3.02 26.56
CA SER A 215 -5.93 4.26 27.34
C SER A 215 -4.60 4.46 28.07
N GLU A 216 -4.28 5.73 28.32
CA GLU A 216 -3.12 6.13 29.12
C GLU A 216 -3.34 5.91 30.62
N LYS A 217 -4.57 5.53 31.03
CA LYS A 217 -4.91 5.24 32.42
C LYS A 217 -4.33 3.90 32.87
N ALA A 218 -3.69 3.88 34.03
CA ALA A 218 -3.04 2.69 34.57
C ALA A 218 -4.02 1.53 34.84
N GLU A 219 -5.26 1.87 35.17
CA GLU A 219 -6.35 0.95 35.50
C GLU A 219 -7.07 0.36 34.28
N ASP A 220 -6.81 0.88 33.08
CA ASP A 220 -7.41 0.39 31.85
C ASP A 220 -6.54 -0.73 31.25
N SER A 221 -7.13 -1.93 31.17
CA SER A 221 -6.51 -3.13 30.59
C SER A 221 -6.90 -3.37 29.13
N SER A 222 -7.64 -2.45 28.51
CA SER A 222 -7.99 -2.57 27.11
C SER A 222 -6.73 -2.48 26.23
N ILE A 223 -6.76 -3.25 25.15
CA ILE A 223 -5.70 -3.30 24.14
C ILE A 223 -6.24 -2.59 22.90
N ASP A 224 -5.41 -1.73 22.30
CA ASP A 224 -5.69 -1.10 21.02
C ASP A 224 -4.69 -1.56 19.95
N GLU A 225 -5.23 -1.97 18.81
CA GLU A 225 -4.47 -2.46 17.67
C GLU A 225 -4.27 -1.32 16.65
N LYS A 226 -3.00 -1.04 16.36
CA LYS A 226 -2.59 -0.10 15.31
C LYS A 226 -1.70 -0.85 14.32
N TYR A 227 -1.41 -0.23 13.18
CA TYR A 227 -0.53 -0.79 12.16
C TYR A 227 0.51 0.24 11.77
N LEU A 228 1.78 -0.17 11.67
CA LEU A 228 2.81 0.68 11.07
C LEU A 228 2.49 0.86 9.58
N ILE A 229 2.79 2.05 9.06
CA ILE A 229 2.53 2.37 7.65
C ILE A 229 3.56 1.68 6.75
N ALA A 230 3.13 1.14 5.62
CA ALA A 230 4.01 0.64 4.57
C ALA A 230 4.43 1.76 3.58
N THR A 231 3.77 2.91 3.70
CA THR A 231 3.87 4.03 2.77
C THR A 231 3.21 5.29 3.36
N SER A 232 3.70 6.50 3.04
CA SER A 232 3.04 7.75 3.47
C SER A 232 1.72 8.00 2.74
N GLU A 233 1.49 7.30 1.61
CA GLU A 233 0.21 7.25 0.92
C GLU A 233 -0.97 6.94 1.88
N GLN A 234 -0.81 5.95 2.76
CA GLN A 234 -1.88 5.48 3.66
C GLN A 234 -2.40 6.60 4.59
N PRO A 235 -1.56 7.27 5.39
CA PRO A 235 -2.01 8.37 6.23
C PRO A 235 -2.42 9.62 5.43
N ILE A 236 -1.79 9.89 4.28
CA ILE A 236 -2.15 11.06 3.46
C ILE A 236 -3.51 10.86 2.80
N ALA A 237 -3.83 9.65 2.31
CA ALA A 237 -5.15 9.31 1.79
C ALA A 237 -6.24 9.48 2.85
N ALA A 238 -5.95 9.10 4.10
CA ALA A 238 -6.88 9.26 5.21
C ALA A 238 -6.98 10.70 5.75
N LEU A 239 -6.10 11.62 5.32
CA LEU A 239 -6.04 13.00 5.83
C LEU A 239 -7.35 13.76 5.63
N HIS A 240 -7.96 13.60 4.44
CA HIS A 240 -9.23 14.27 4.07
C HIS A 240 -10.45 13.35 4.18
N ARG A 241 -10.37 12.31 5.03
CA ARG A 241 -11.45 11.34 5.23
C ARG A 241 -12.74 12.03 5.67
N ASP A 242 -13.84 11.68 5.01
CA ASP A 242 -15.20 12.23 5.21
C ASP A 242 -15.37 13.74 4.90
N GLU A 243 -14.44 14.34 4.15
CA GLU A 243 -14.53 15.75 3.76
C GLU A 243 -15.22 15.98 2.40
N TRP A 244 -15.59 17.24 2.17
CA TRP A 244 -16.05 17.76 0.89
C TRP A 244 -15.00 18.75 0.38
N LEU A 245 -14.22 18.33 -0.62
CA LEU A 245 -13.16 19.16 -1.19
C LEU A 245 -13.73 20.11 -2.23
N LYS A 246 -13.35 21.39 -2.16
CA LYS A 246 -13.85 22.40 -3.10
C LYS A 246 -13.16 22.26 -4.46
N PRO A 247 -13.88 22.41 -5.58
CA PRO A 247 -13.28 22.35 -6.91
C PRO A 247 -12.12 23.34 -7.11
N GLU A 248 -12.22 24.54 -6.55
CA GLU A 248 -11.18 25.58 -6.65
C GLU A 248 -9.89 25.28 -5.88
N ASP A 249 -9.92 24.34 -4.92
CA ASP A 249 -8.73 23.91 -4.17
C ASP A 249 -8.00 22.76 -4.88
N LEU A 250 -8.62 22.13 -5.90
CA LEU A 250 -8.04 21.01 -6.63
C LEU A 250 -7.19 21.49 -7.83
N PRO A 251 -6.03 20.85 -8.10
CA PRO A 251 -5.48 19.70 -7.40
C PRO A 251 -4.76 20.07 -6.09
N ILE A 252 -5.00 19.29 -5.03
CA ILE A 252 -4.24 19.38 -3.76
C ILE A 252 -3.06 18.41 -3.85
N LYS A 253 -1.84 18.93 -3.72
CA LYS A 253 -0.59 18.18 -3.90
C LYS A 253 0.20 18.08 -2.59
N TYR A 254 0.52 16.87 -2.14
CA TYR A 254 1.31 16.60 -0.94
C TYR A 254 2.63 15.90 -1.25
N ALA A 255 3.70 16.38 -0.62
CA ALA A 255 5.01 15.73 -0.60
C ALA A 255 5.20 15.05 0.76
N GLY A 256 4.78 13.78 0.85
CA GLY A 256 4.85 12.97 2.05
C GLY A 256 6.29 12.57 2.39
N LEU A 257 6.71 12.77 3.64
CA LEU A 257 7.95 12.24 4.19
C LEU A 257 7.63 11.29 5.33
N SER A 258 8.04 10.03 5.21
CA SER A 258 7.92 9.07 6.31
C SER A 258 8.96 7.96 6.28
N THR A 259 9.16 7.32 7.43
CA THR A 259 9.73 5.98 7.49
C THR A 259 8.63 4.96 7.19
N CYS A 260 8.92 4.02 6.30
CA CYS A 260 8.01 2.96 5.85
C CYS A 260 8.44 1.62 6.42
N PHE A 261 7.47 0.78 6.78
CA PHE A 261 7.70 -0.53 7.37
C PHE A 261 7.01 -1.63 6.55
N ARG A 262 7.78 -2.61 6.06
CA ARG A 262 7.25 -3.73 5.26
C ARG A 262 7.75 -5.08 5.77
N GLN A 263 6.83 -6.01 6.01
CA GLN A 263 7.19 -7.36 6.47
C GLN A 263 7.89 -8.18 5.38
N GLU A 264 7.70 -7.84 4.09
CA GLU A 264 8.33 -8.50 2.94
C GLU A 264 8.14 -10.03 2.91
N VAL A 265 6.99 -10.50 3.41
CA VAL A 265 6.61 -11.93 3.38
C VAL A 265 6.51 -12.39 1.92
N GLY A 266 6.97 -13.61 1.62
CA GLY A 266 6.96 -14.18 0.26
C GLY A 266 8.21 -13.92 -0.58
N SER A 267 9.09 -13.01 -0.16
CA SER A 267 10.35 -12.69 -0.87
C SER A 267 11.59 -13.47 -0.37
N HIS A 268 11.38 -14.64 0.25
CA HIS A 268 12.44 -15.37 0.95
C HIS A 268 13.62 -15.68 0.01
N GLY A 269 14.83 -15.25 0.38
CA GLY A 269 16.04 -15.49 -0.40
C GLY A 269 16.32 -14.51 -1.55
N ARG A 270 15.41 -13.58 -1.86
CA ARG A 270 15.66 -12.49 -2.83
C ARG A 270 16.26 -11.27 -2.14
N ASP A 271 17.30 -10.69 -2.75
CA ASP A 271 18.00 -9.47 -2.34
C ASP A 271 18.28 -9.40 -0.82
N THR A 272 18.77 -10.51 -0.25
CA THR A 272 18.96 -10.65 1.20
C THR A 272 20.18 -9.91 1.77
N ARG A 273 21.01 -9.31 0.91
CA ARG A 273 22.20 -8.55 1.28
C ARG A 273 22.05 -7.10 0.83
N GLY A 274 22.64 -6.18 1.59
CA GLY A 274 22.61 -4.75 1.30
C GLY A 274 21.35 -4.07 1.84
N ILE A 275 21.00 -2.93 1.25
CA ILE A 275 19.91 -2.06 1.71
C ILE A 275 18.75 -1.93 0.70
N PHE A 276 18.77 -2.71 -0.40
CA PHE A 276 17.77 -2.58 -1.46
C PHE A 276 16.37 -3.09 -1.07
N ARG A 277 16.31 -4.23 -0.37
CA ARG A 277 15.08 -4.84 0.15
C ARG A 277 15.21 -5.05 1.66
N VAL A 278 14.59 -4.16 2.41
CA VAL A 278 14.71 -4.06 3.88
C VAL A 278 13.35 -3.81 4.52
N HIS A 279 13.23 -4.09 5.82
CA HIS A 279 11.97 -3.93 6.54
C HIS A 279 11.63 -2.48 6.90
N GLN A 280 12.63 -1.60 6.91
CA GLN A 280 12.49 -0.19 7.26
C GLN A 280 13.24 0.65 6.23
N PHE A 281 12.64 1.72 5.72
CA PHE A 281 13.29 2.67 4.81
C PHE A 281 12.53 4.00 4.75
N GLU A 282 13.25 5.08 4.46
CA GLU A 282 12.66 6.41 4.29
C GLU A 282 12.17 6.59 2.86
N LYS A 283 11.04 7.29 2.71
CA LYS A 283 10.44 7.56 1.42
C LYS A 283 9.86 8.97 1.35
N ILE A 284 10.09 9.61 0.21
CA ILE A 284 9.45 10.86 -0.19
C ILE A 284 8.43 10.50 -1.26
N GLU A 285 7.21 11.00 -1.09
CA GLU A 285 6.06 10.53 -1.84
C GLU A 285 5.22 11.69 -2.36
N GLN A 286 4.77 11.57 -3.60
CA GLN A 286 3.81 12.45 -4.23
C GLN A 286 2.41 11.88 -3.97
N PHE A 287 1.51 12.68 -3.43
CA PHE A 287 0.10 12.33 -3.32
C PHE A 287 -0.75 13.48 -3.85
N VAL A 288 -1.71 13.19 -4.71
CA VAL A 288 -2.56 14.22 -5.32
C VAL A 288 -4.03 13.85 -5.23
N TYR A 289 -4.82 14.79 -4.72
CA TYR A 289 -6.27 14.81 -4.87
C TYR A 289 -6.62 15.63 -6.11
N ALA A 290 -7.23 15.01 -7.10
CA ALA A 290 -7.54 15.60 -8.40
C ALA A 290 -9.04 15.65 -8.66
N SER A 291 -9.45 16.56 -9.55
CA SER A 291 -10.82 16.58 -10.08
C SER A 291 -11.12 15.27 -10.83
N PRO A 292 -12.33 14.68 -10.67
CA PRO A 292 -12.75 13.52 -11.45
C PRO A 292 -13.14 13.88 -12.89
N HIS A 293 -13.28 15.16 -13.22
CA HIS A 293 -13.77 15.64 -14.52
C HIS A 293 -12.65 15.94 -15.52
N ASP A 294 -13.01 16.00 -16.80
CA ASP A 294 -12.18 16.54 -17.88
C ASP A 294 -10.78 15.93 -18.00
N ASN A 295 -10.66 14.62 -17.71
CA ASN A 295 -9.40 13.88 -17.76
C ASN A 295 -8.30 14.40 -16.80
N LYS A 296 -8.65 15.27 -15.84
CA LYS A 296 -7.68 15.97 -14.97
C LYS A 296 -6.81 15.04 -14.15
N SER A 297 -7.36 13.91 -13.67
CA SER A 297 -6.55 12.90 -12.97
C SER A 297 -5.52 12.24 -13.89
N TRP A 298 -5.84 12.01 -15.16
CA TRP A 298 -4.92 11.35 -16.09
C TRP A 298 -3.84 12.31 -16.60
N GLU A 299 -4.18 13.59 -16.79
CA GLU A 299 -3.17 14.64 -16.99
C GLU A 299 -2.22 14.74 -15.79
N MET A 300 -2.75 14.69 -14.57
CA MET A 300 -1.94 14.67 -13.35
C MET A 300 -1.09 13.40 -13.21
N PHE A 301 -1.60 12.25 -13.64
CA PHE A 301 -0.85 10.99 -13.66
C PHE A 301 0.42 11.12 -14.51
N ASP A 302 0.30 11.69 -15.71
CA ASP A 302 1.43 11.97 -16.60
C ASP A 302 2.37 13.04 -16.01
N GLU A 303 1.84 14.06 -15.32
CA GLU A 303 2.64 15.07 -14.61
C GLU A 303 3.46 14.48 -13.45
N MET A 304 2.87 13.56 -12.68
CA MET A 304 3.50 12.92 -11.51
C MET A 304 4.64 11.99 -11.90
N ILE A 305 4.46 11.18 -12.96
CA ILE A 305 5.54 10.33 -13.47
C ILE A 305 6.65 11.17 -14.10
N ALA A 306 6.31 12.21 -14.88
CA ALA A 306 7.29 13.14 -15.42
C ALA A 306 8.07 13.87 -14.30
N THR A 307 7.42 14.14 -13.17
CA THR A 307 8.07 14.74 -12.01
C THR A 307 9.11 13.82 -11.36
N ALA A 308 8.83 12.52 -11.28
CA ALA A 308 9.82 11.55 -10.85
C ALA A 308 10.94 11.37 -11.89
N GLU A 309 10.60 11.34 -13.18
CA GLU A 309 11.57 11.29 -14.28
C GLU A 309 12.56 12.46 -14.22
N ASP A 310 12.07 13.70 -14.12
CA ASP A 310 12.91 14.91 -13.99
C ASP A 310 13.92 14.78 -12.83
N PHE A 311 13.47 14.22 -11.70
CA PHE A 311 14.31 14.00 -10.53
C PHE A 311 15.44 13.01 -10.83
N TYR A 312 15.13 11.82 -11.36
CA TYR A 312 16.17 10.83 -11.66
C TYR A 312 17.08 11.24 -12.82
N GLN A 313 16.56 11.98 -13.81
CA GLN A 313 17.38 12.58 -14.87
C GLN A 313 18.38 13.60 -14.31
N SER A 314 17.93 14.46 -13.38
CA SER A 314 18.79 15.45 -12.74
C SER A 314 19.86 14.84 -11.83
N LEU A 315 19.59 13.63 -11.31
CA LEU A 315 20.54 12.80 -10.57
C LEU A 315 21.45 11.96 -11.49
N GLY A 316 21.26 12.03 -12.81
CA GLY A 316 22.08 11.29 -13.77
C GLY A 316 21.88 9.77 -13.73
N ILE A 317 20.71 9.28 -13.31
CA ILE A 317 20.43 7.85 -13.17
C ILE A 317 19.71 7.32 -14.41
N PRO A 318 20.31 6.39 -15.20
CA PRO A 318 19.65 5.79 -16.36
C PRO A 318 18.47 4.91 -15.93
N TYR A 319 17.37 4.94 -16.70
CA TYR A 319 16.15 4.18 -16.40
C TYR A 319 15.31 3.86 -17.63
N HIS A 320 14.31 3.01 -17.43
CA HIS A 320 13.16 2.90 -18.32
C HIS A 320 11.83 3.07 -17.56
N ILE A 321 10.78 3.43 -18.28
CA ILE A 321 9.41 3.50 -17.75
C ILE A 321 8.64 2.29 -18.26
N VAL A 322 8.01 1.59 -17.34
CA VAL A 322 7.28 0.35 -17.60
C VAL A 322 5.81 0.53 -17.26
N ASN A 323 4.93 0.12 -18.16
CA ASN A 323 3.49 0.05 -17.96
C ASN A 323 3.10 -1.36 -17.52
N ILE A 324 2.60 -1.45 -16.30
CA ILE A 324 2.46 -2.70 -15.57
C ILE A 324 1.22 -3.47 -16.03
N VAL A 325 1.37 -4.77 -16.20
CA VAL A 325 0.28 -5.68 -16.60
C VAL A 325 -0.84 -5.74 -15.58
N SER A 326 -2.06 -5.98 -16.08
CA SER A 326 -3.28 -6.00 -15.26
C SER A 326 -3.22 -6.96 -14.06
N GLY A 327 -2.57 -8.12 -14.19
CA GLY A 327 -2.47 -9.12 -13.13
C GLY A 327 -1.56 -8.73 -11.96
N ALA A 328 -0.67 -7.74 -12.15
CA ALA A 328 0.24 -7.22 -11.14
C ALA A 328 -0.22 -5.87 -10.55
N LEU A 329 -1.40 -5.38 -10.94
CA LEU A 329 -2.03 -4.23 -10.31
C LEU A 329 -2.69 -4.63 -9.00
N ASN A 330 -2.59 -3.76 -8.01
CA ASN A 330 -3.35 -3.90 -6.78
C ASN A 330 -4.81 -3.45 -7.01
N HIS A 331 -5.75 -3.87 -6.17
CA HIS A 331 -7.18 -3.54 -6.32
C HIS A 331 -7.48 -2.04 -6.51
N ALA A 332 -6.67 -1.12 -5.99
CA ALA A 332 -6.94 0.31 -6.09
C ALA A 332 -6.53 0.93 -7.43
N ALA A 333 -5.41 0.49 -8.03
CA ALA A 333 -4.85 1.14 -9.21
C ALA A 333 -5.66 0.84 -10.48
N SER A 334 -6.06 1.88 -11.20
CA SER A 334 -6.64 1.77 -12.55
C SER A 334 -5.55 1.62 -13.61
N LYS A 335 -4.37 2.21 -13.36
CA LYS A 335 -3.13 2.08 -14.15
C LYS A 335 -1.94 2.39 -13.25
N LYS A 336 -0.81 1.72 -13.51
CA LYS A 336 0.46 1.90 -12.80
C LYS A 336 1.62 2.01 -13.79
N LEU A 337 2.50 2.98 -13.57
CA LEU A 337 3.77 3.13 -14.27
C LEU A 337 4.90 3.02 -13.26
N ASP A 338 5.89 2.17 -13.55
CA ASP A 338 7.09 2.05 -12.73
C ASP A 338 8.30 2.64 -13.47
N LEU A 339 9.13 3.36 -12.73
CA LEU A 339 10.46 3.77 -13.18
C LEU A 339 11.46 2.78 -12.59
N GLU A 340 12.05 1.97 -13.47
CA GLU A 340 13.10 1.05 -13.07
C GLU A 340 14.44 1.59 -13.54
N ALA A 341 15.33 1.83 -12.58
CA ALA A 341 16.67 2.32 -12.88
C ALA A 341 17.58 1.17 -13.30
N TRP A 342 18.54 1.48 -14.15
CA TRP A 342 19.59 0.56 -14.55
C TRP A 342 20.70 0.51 -13.48
N PHE A 343 21.04 -0.71 -13.05
CA PHE A 343 22.07 -0.97 -12.04
C PHE A 343 23.29 -1.62 -12.73
N PRO A 344 24.36 -0.86 -13.04
CA PRO A 344 25.43 -1.35 -13.90
C PRO A 344 26.32 -2.45 -13.29
N GLY A 345 26.44 -2.51 -11.97
CA GLY A 345 27.14 -3.59 -11.27
C GLY A 345 26.31 -4.87 -11.24
N SER A 346 25.03 -4.72 -10.91
CA SER A 346 24.06 -5.83 -10.89
C SER A 346 23.71 -6.33 -12.30
N GLY A 347 23.80 -5.48 -13.32
CA GLY A 347 23.46 -5.78 -14.71
C GLY A 347 21.97 -6.00 -14.95
N ALA A 348 21.11 -5.27 -14.23
CA ALA A 348 19.65 -5.42 -14.32
C ALA A 348 18.92 -4.10 -14.03
N PHE A 349 17.67 -4.01 -14.49
CA PHE A 349 16.74 -2.98 -14.05
C PHE A 349 16.15 -3.31 -12.68
N ARG A 350 15.90 -2.26 -11.89
CA ARG A 350 15.34 -2.34 -10.55
C ARG A 350 14.41 -1.16 -10.30
N GLU A 351 13.19 -1.46 -9.88
CA GLU A 351 12.15 -0.48 -9.54
C GLU A 351 12.63 0.50 -8.45
N LEU A 352 12.57 1.80 -8.74
CA LEU A 352 12.79 2.88 -7.77
C LEU A 352 11.52 3.67 -7.46
N VAL A 353 10.63 3.78 -8.45
CA VAL A 353 9.37 4.51 -8.34
C VAL A 353 8.24 3.66 -8.90
N SER A 354 7.10 3.74 -8.22
CA SER A 354 5.81 3.36 -8.76
C SER A 354 4.87 4.56 -8.71
N CYS A 355 4.10 4.78 -9.77
CA CYS A 355 3.12 5.86 -9.93
C CYS A 355 1.77 5.25 -10.32
N SER A 356 0.73 5.49 -9.52
CA SER A 356 -0.61 4.93 -9.69
C SER A 356 -1.69 6.00 -9.73
N ASN A 357 -2.68 5.81 -10.62
CA ASN A 357 -3.94 6.52 -10.55
C ASN A 357 -5.01 5.57 -10.00
N CYS A 358 -5.56 5.89 -8.82
CA CYS A 358 -6.56 5.08 -8.14
C CYS A 358 -8.00 5.52 -8.44
N THR A 359 -8.18 6.53 -9.32
CA THR A 359 -9.46 7.16 -9.64
C THR A 359 -10.27 7.43 -8.37
N ASP A 360 -11.56 7.11 -8.34
CA ASP A 360 -12.44 7.33 -7.19
C ASP A 360 -12.48 6.15 -6.20
N TYR A 361 -11.66 5.10 -6.41
CA TYR A 361 -11.72 3.86 -5.63
C TYR A 361 -11.46 4.09 -4.14
N GLN A 362 -10.32 4.72 -3.82
CA GLN A 362 -9.96 5.06 -2.44
C GLN A 362 -10.89 6.15 -1.88
N ALA A 363 -11.24 7.15 -2.70
CA ALA A 363 -12.07 8.27 -2.28
C ALA A 363 -13.49 7.82 -1.89
N ARG A 364 -14.06 6.83 -2.58
CA ARG A 364 -15.38 6.26 -2.22
C ARG A 364 -15.34 5.59 -0.85
N ARG A 365 -14.27 4.84 -0.56
CA ARG A 365 -14.09 4.13 0.73
C ARG A 365 -13.87 5.10 1.88
N LEU A 366 -13.05 6.13 1.67
CA LEU A 366 -12.76 7.19 2.64
C LEU A 366 -13.81 8.31 2.68
N ARG A 367 -14.80 8.27 1.80
CA ARG A 367 -15.88 9.26 1.66
C ARG A 367 -15.38 10.68 1.36
N ILE A 368 -14.40 10.82 0.47
CA ILE A 368 -13.80 12.10 0.09
C ILE A 368 -14.48 12.64 -1.17
N ARG A 369 -15.33 13.65 -0.99
CA ARG A 369 -16.32 14.04 -1.99
C ARG A 369 -15.87 15.25 -2.80
N TYR A 370 -16.27 15.31 -4.06
CA TYR A 370 -16.11 16.48 -4.90
C TYR A 370 -17.25 17.48 -4.60
N GLY A 371 -16.95 18.51 -3.81
CA GLY A 371 -17.90 19.48 -3.26
C GLY A 371 -18.34 20.58 -4.22
N GLN A 372 -18.91 20.21 -5.37
CA GLN A 372 -19.46 21.20 -6.29
C GLN A 372 -20.78 21.81 -5.80
N THR A 373 -20.88 23.13 -5.88
CA THR A 373 -22.08 23.90 -5.49
C THR A 373 -22.97 24.29 -6.68
N LYS A 374 -22.50 24.05 -7.92
CA LYS A 374 -23.11 24.56 -9.15
C LYS A 374 -24.30 23.73 -9.66
N LYS A 375 -24.40 22.45 -9.27
CA LYS A 375 -25.45 21.54 -9.72
C LYS A 375 -25.90 20.68 -8.55
N MET A 376 -27.21 20.58 -8.36
CA MET A 376 -27.79 19.53 -7.52
C MET A 376 -27.66 18.22 -8.29
N MET A 377 -26.94 17.25 -7.73
CA MET A 377 -26.75 15.94 -8.35
C MET A 377 -27.51 14.87 -7.60
N ASP A 378 -28.05 13.90 -8.35
CA ASP A 378 -28.74 12.73 -7.78
C ASP A 378 -27.79 11.81 -7.01
N LYS A 379 -26.50 11.83 -7.35
CA LYS A 379 -25.44 11.07 -6.68
C LYS A 379 -24.24 11.96 -6.41
N VAL A 380 -23.60 11.73 -5.27
CA VAL A 380 -22.35 12.39 -4.88
C VAL A 380 -21.21 11.83 -5.72
N GLU A 381 -20.42 12.73 -6.31
CA GLU A 381 -19.16 12.39 -6.97
C GLU A 381 -18.00 12.47 -5.97
N PHE A 382 -16.97 11.66 -6.21
CA PHE A 382 -15.78 11.59 -5.38
C PHE A 382 -14.58 12.11 -6.15
N VAL A 383 -13.59 12.65 -5.46
CA VAL A 383 -12.34 13.09 -6.08
C VAL A 383 -11.55 11.89 -6.60
N HIS A 384 -10.62 12.13 -7.53
CA HIS A 384 -9.65 11.11 -7.92
C HIS A 384 -8.40 11.22 -7.04
N MET A 385 -7.83 10.08 -6.64
CA MET A 385 -6.64 10.01 -5.80
C MET A 385 -5.50 9.35 -6.56
N LEU A 386 -4.32 9.97 -6.52
CA LEU A 386 -3.11 9.50 -7.18
C LEU A 386 -1.95 9.49 -6.20
N ASN A 387 -1.06 8.51 -6.36
CA ASN A 387 0.15 8.39 -5.57
C ASN A 387 1.34 8.07 -6.48
N ALA A 388 2.52 8.59 -6.15
CA ALA A 388 3.76 8.21 -6.78
C ALA A 388 4.93 8.31 -5.81
N THR A 389 5.85 7.37 -5.87
CA THR A 389 7.12 7.52 -5.14
C THR A 389 7.96 8.61 -5.81
N MET A 390 8.51 9.56 -5.04
CA MET A 390 9.51 10.49 -5.56
C MET A 390 10.92 9.92 -5.35
N CYS A 391 11.19 9.40 -4.14
CA CYS A 391 12.47 8.83 -3.79
C CYS A 391 12.31 7.87 -2.61
N ALA A 392 12.55 6.58 -2.83
CA ALA A 392 12.86 5.64 -1.75
C ALA A 392 14.37 5.69 -1.48
N THR A 393 14.78 6.19 -0.30
CA THR A 393 16.16 6.63 -0.06
C THR A 393 17.16 5.48 -0.23
N THR A 394 16.89 4.33 0.39
CA THR A 394 17.79 3.17 0.36
C THR A 394 18.01 2.62 -1.06
N ARG A 395 16.94 2.46 -1.85
CA ARG A 395 17.05 2.01 -3.26
C ARG A 395 17.75 3.04 -4.13
N THR A 396 17.47 4.33 -3.91
CA THR A 396 18.11 5.43 -4.66
C THR A 396 19.59 5.55 -4.32
N ILE A 397 19.98 5.34 -3.06
CA ILE A 397 21.39 5.21 -2.65
C ILE A 397 22.05 4.07 -3.44
N CYS A 398 21.45 2.88 -3.49
CA CYS A 398 22.02 1.77 -4.25
C CYS A 398 22.22 2.13 -5.74
N ALA A 399 21.25 2.82 -6.36
CA ALA A 399 21.35 3.28 -7.74
C ALA A 399 22.49 4.29 -7.93
N ILE A 400 22.65 5.26 -7.02
CA ILE A 400 23.76 6.24 -7.05
C ILE A 400 25.10 5.53 -6.87
N LEU A 401 25.23 4.65 -5.88
CA LEU A 401 26.47 3.92 -5.63
C LEU A 401 26.93 3.16 -6.88
N GLU A 402 26.03 2.41 -7.51
CA GLU A 402 26.42 1.66 -8.71
C GLU A 402 26.71 2.57 -9.90
N ASN A 403 25.90 3.61 -10.15
CA ASN A 403 26.07 4.49 -11.31
C ASN A 403 27.22 5.49 -11.17
N TYR A 404 27.62 5.88 -9.96
CA TYR A 404 28.66 6.87 -9.70
C TYR A 404 29.98 6.29 -9.15
N GLN A 405 30.12 4.96 -9.07
CA GLN A 405 31.40 4.36 -8.68
C GLN A 405 32.53 4.66 -9.69
N THR A 406 33.72 4.86 -9.12
CA THR A 406 35.02 5.03 -9.77
C THR A 406 36.03 4.05 -9.15
N GLU A 407 37.32 4.21 -9.45
CA GLU A 407 38.37 3.41 -8.78
C GLU A 407 38.62 3.85 -7.33
N GLU A 408 38.45 5.14 -7.03
CA GLU A 408 38.79 5.75 -5.73
C GLU A 408 37.60 5.84 -4.77
N GLY A 409 36.38 5.92 -5.30
CA GLY A 409 35.17 6.10 -4.51
C GLY A 409 33.92 6.30 -5.35
N ILE A 410 32.91 6.90 -4.73
CA ILE A 410 31.63 7.24 -5.38
C ILE A 410 31.57 8.74 -5.58
N LEU A 411 31.45 9.19 -6.82
CA LEU A 411 31.23 10.61 -7.10
C LEU A 411 29.85 11.05 -6.60
N VAL A 412 29.76 12.21 -5.97
CA VAL A 412 28.48 12.76 -5.54
C VAL A 412 27.79 13.45 -6.72
N PRO A 413 26.53 13.09 -7.06
CA PRO A 413 25.76 13.77 -8.10
C PRO A 413 25.67 15.27 -7.84
N GLU A 414 25.80 16.08 -8.89
CA GLU A 414 25.90 17.55 -8.77
C GLU A 414 24.78 18.17 -7.94
N ARG A 415 23.54 17.70 -8.13
CA ARG A 415 22.36 18.19 -7.40
C ARG A 415 22.36 17.88 -5.91
N LEU A 416 23.16 16.92 -5.46
CA LEU A 416 23.26 16.54 -4.05
C LEU A 416 24.40 17.25 -3.31
N ARG A 417 25.36 17.84 -4.03
CA ARG A 417 26.59 18.43 -3.46
C ARG A 417 26.30 19.54 -2.45
N ASP A 418 25.28 20.35 -2.69
CA ASP A 418 24.90 21.46 -1.81
C ASP A 418 24.37 20.99 -0.45
N PHE A 419 23.90 19.74 -0.37
CA PHE A 419 23.38 19.14 0.86
C PHE A 419 24.39 18.23 1.57
N MET A 420 25.55 17.98 0.95
CA MET A 420 26.60 17.14 1.50
C MET A 420 27.56 17.96 2.39
N PRO A 421 28.16 17.33 3.43
CA PRO A 421 29.26 17.91 4.19
C PRO A 421 30.41 18.35 3.28
N PRO A 422 31.16 19.41 3.64
CA PRO A 422 32.25 19.93 2.79
C PRO A 422 33.30 18.89 2.38
N ASP A 423 33.62 17.94 3.27
CA ASP A 423 34.60 16.87 3.07
C ASP A 423 34.09 15.72 2.19
N LEU A 424 32.77 15.58 2.04
CA LEU A 424 32.12 14.55 1.22
C LEU A 424 31.40 15.15 0.00
N ARG A 425 31.63 16.43 -0.30
CA ARG A 425 30.86 17.16 -1.31
C ARG A 425 31.11 16.66 -2.73
N GLU A 426 32.34 16.27 -3.05
CA GLU A 426 32.71 15.87 -4.41
C GLU A 426 32.69 14.34 -4.58
N MET A 427 33.19 13.61 -3.58
CA MET A 427 33.33 12.17 -3.62
C MET A 427 33.19 11.55 -2.21
N ILE A 428 32.61 10.36 -2.15
CA ILE A 428 32.61 9.48 -0.99
C ILE A 428 33.73 8.43 -1.22
N PRO A 429 34.87 8.51 -0.52
CA PRO A 429 36.02 7.64 -0.79
C PRO A 429 35.81 6.21 -0.33
N PHE A 430 36.48 5.25 -0.97
CA PHE A 430 36.57 3.90 -0.45
C PHE A 430 37.57 3.84 0.71
N VAL A 431 37.11 3.32 1.85
CA VAL A 431 37.90 3.18 3.09
C VAL A 431 38.05 1.73 3.53
N LYS A 432 37.32 0.81 2.89
CA LYS A 432 37.36 -0.62 3.11
C LYS A 432 37.54 -1.38 1.79
N PRO A 433 38.23 -2.54 1.81
CA PRO A 433 38.33 -3.41 0.65
C PRO A 433 36.97 -4.02 0.27
N ALA A 434 36.81 -4.38 -1.01
CA ALA A 434 35.60 -5.01 -1.50
C ALA A 434 35.39 -6.41 -0.87
N PRO A 435 34.21 -6.71 -0.29
CA PRO A 435 33.91 -8.02 0.27
C PRO A 435 34.10 -9.17 -0.72
N ILE A 436 33.66 -8.99 -1.97
CA ILE A 436 33.82 -9.99 -3.02
C ILE A 436 35.30 -10.38 -3.28
N GLU A 437 36.23 -9.41 -3.26
CA GLU A 437 37.66 -9.66 -3.47
C GLU A 437 38.27 -10.40 -2.25
N GLN A 438 37.80 -10.09 -1.05
CA GLN A 438 38.19 -10.81 0.16
C GLN A 438 37.69 -12.26 0.15
N GLU A 439 36.47 -12.51 -0.31
CA GLU A 439 35.94 -13.88 -0.44
C GLU A 439 36.70 -14.68 -1.50
N LEU A 440 36.99 -14.08 -2.65
CA LEU A 440 37.75 -14.71 -3.73
C LEU A 440 39.18 -15.05 -3.30
N SER A 441 39.89 -14.13 -2.64
CA SER A 441 41.24 -14.39 -2.13
C SER A 441 41.25 -15.46 -1.04
N LYS A 442 40.25 -15.50 -0.14
CA LYS A 442 40.09 -16.58 0.85
C LYS A 442 39.84 -17.94 0.18
N LYS A 443 39.01 -18.00 -0.87
CA LYS A 443 38.77 -19.22 -1.65
C LYS A 443 40.03 -19.71 -2.36
N GLN A 444 40.78 -18.80 -3.00
CA GLN A 444 42.05 -19.13 -3.67
C GLN A 444 43.11 -19.64 -2.67
N LYS A 445 43.24 -19.02 -1.49
CA LYS A 445 44.13 -19.51 -0.42
C LYS A 445 43.73 -20.91 0.07
N LYS A 446 42.45 -21.16 0.31
CA LYS A 446 41.95 -22.51 0.68
C LYS A 446 42.21 -23.55 -0.42
N GLN A 447 42.08 -23.18 -1.69
CA GLN A 447 42.40 -24.08 -2.81
C GLN A 447 43.89 -24.38 -2.91
N GLN A 448 44.78 -23.38 -2.73
CA GLN A 448 46.22 -23.59 -2.70
C GLN A 448 46.70 -24.41 -1.50
N GLU A 449 46.08 -24.25 -0.33
CA GLU A 449 46.36 -25.09 0.84
C GLU A 449 45.87 -26.53 0.66
N GLY A 450 44.70 -26.70 0.02
CA GLY A 450 44.17 -28.02 -0.35
C GLY A 450 45.02 -28.74 -1.40
N SER A 451 45.55 -28.03 -2.39
CA SER A 451 46.45 -28.60 -3.40
C SER A 451 47.83 -28.93 -2.83
N LYS A 452 48.39 -28.08 -1.96
CA LYS A 452 49.64 -28.38 -1.23
C LYS A 452 49.51 -29.59 -0.29
N LYS A 453 48.37 -29.78 0.36
CA LYS A 453 48.10 -30.99 1.16
C LYS A 453 47.99 -32.25 0.29
N LYS A 454 47.41 -32.15 -0.92
CA LYS A 454 47.36 -33.28 -1.86
C LYS A 454 48.72 -33.61 -2.47
N SER A 455 49.57 -32.63 -2.78
CA SER A 455 50.92 -32.87 -3.27
C SER A 455 51.83 -33.48 -2.19
N ALA A 456 51.77 -32.96 -0.95
CA ALA A 456 52.53 -33.52 0.18
C ALA A 456 52.04 -34.91 0.61
N GLY A 457 50.75 -35.21 0.45
CA GLY A 457 50.20 -36.55 0.64
C GLY A 457 50.59 -37.53 -0.46
N GLY A 458 50.67 -37.05 -1.72
CA GLY A 458 51.13 -37.86 -2.86
C GLY A 458 52.62 -38.18 -2.81
N GLU A 459 53.47 -37.23 -2.38
CA GLU A 459 54.90 -37.46 -2.17
C GLU A 459 55.18 -38.45 -1.03
N ARG A 460 54.43 -38.40 0.08
CA ARG A 460 54.54 -39.41 1.15
C ARG A 460 54.14 -40.81 0.70
N VAL A 461 53.08 -40.95 -0.11
CA VAL A 461 52.65 -42.24 -0.64
C VAL A 461 53.65 -42.80 -1.65
N LEU A 462 54.28 -41.94 -2.46
CA LEU A 462 55.37 -42.33 -3.37
C LEU A 462 56.64 -42.72 -2.62
N GLU A 463 57.04 -42.00 -1.56
CA GLU A 463 58.17 -42.38 -0.70
C GLU A 463 57.93 -43.71 0.03
N GLU A 464 56.73 -43.94 0.58
CA GLU A 464 56.36 -45.21 1.23
C GLU A 464 56.30 -46.38 0.23
N GLN A 465 55.85 -46.14 -1.02
CA GLN A 465 55.85 -47.17 -2.07
C GLN A 465 57.26 -47.48 -2.59
N MET A 466 58.15 -46.48 -2.68
CA MET A 466 59.55 -46.68 -3.09
C MET A 466 60.38 -47.38 -2.01
N GLN A 467 60.12 -47.13 -0.71
CA GLN A 467 60.79 -47.85 0.39
C GLN A 467 60.36 -49.32 0.47
N ASN A 468 59.13 -49.67 0.10
CA ASN A 468 58.64 -51.05 0.07
C ASN A 468 59.10 -51.88 -1.15
N MET A 469 59.68 -51.25 -2.18
CA MET A 469 60.22 -51.95 -3.35
C MET A 469 61.71 -52.30 -3.25
N GLY A 470 62.38 -51.97 -2.14
CA GLY A 470 63.82 -52.16 -1.94
C GLY A 470 64.25 -53.48 -1.27
N VAL A 471 63.34 -54.39 -0.94
CA VAL A 471 63.67 -55.64 -0.23
C VAL A 471 63.04 -56.84 -0.91
N ASN A 472 63.71 -57.37 -1.94
CA ASN A 472 63.76 -58.79 -2.30
C ASN A 472 64.58 -58.98 -3.58
N SER A 473 65.90 -59.08 -3.41
CA SER A 473 66.78 -59.74 -4.37
C SER A 473 67.95 -60.36 -3.63
N ALA A 474 67.74 -61.57 -3.12
CA ALA A 474 68.74 -62.58 -2.79
C ALA A 474 68.10 -63.95 -2.98
#